data_AF-A0A645IH26-F1
#
_entry.id   AF-A0A645IH26-F1
#
_cell.length_a   1.000
_cell.length_b   1.000
_cell.length_c   1.000
_cell.angle_alpha   90.00
_cell.angle_beta   90.00
_cell.angle_gamma   90.00
#
_symmetry.space_group_name_H-M   'P 1'
#
loop_
_entity.id
_entity.type
_entity.pdbx_description
1 polymer ?
#
loop_
_entity_poly.entity_id
_entity_poly.type
_entity_poly.pdbx_seq_one_letter_code
_entity_poly.pdbx_strand_id
1 'polypeptide(L)'
;MEATSGKNPINHIGKIYNLLSTQMSRDIVRQVPDVQDVYIRLLSQIGKPIDQPLVASAQIIPKEGTSFAHVKSEAEVVIDDWLSNVTKITEMVIRGELNTF
;
A
#
# COMPACT_ATOMS: atom_id res chain seq x y z
N MET A 1 3.56 16.16 4.22
CA MET A 1 3.86 15.33 5.39
C MET A 1 2.63 15.34 6.26
N GLU A 2 2.01 14.18 6.52
CA GLU A 2 0.80 14.12 7.34
C GLU A 2 1.13 13.49 8.70
N ALA A 3 0.70 14.14 9.78
CA ALA A 3 0.84 13.61 11.12
C ALA A 3 -0.13 12.42 11.31
N THR A 4 0.41 11.25 11.67
CA THR A 4 -0.35 10.00 11.83
C THR A 4 -0.70 9.69 13.30
N SER A 5 -0.02 10.33 14.26
CA SER A 5 -0.22 10.11 15.69
C SER A 5 -1.48 10.79 16.26
N GLY A 6 -2.19 10.08 17.14
CA GLY A 6 -3.43 10.54 17.79
C GLY A 6 -4.70 10.53 16.92
N LYS A 7 -4.61 10.30 15.61
CA LYS A 7 -5.77 10.27 14.71
C LYS A 7 -6.51 8.93 14.78
N ASN A 8 -7.86 8.98 14.79
CA ASN A 8 -8.72 7.80 14.88
C ASN A 8 -8.37 6.80 13.75
N PRO A 9 -7.93 5.57 14.10
CA PRO A 9 -7.46 4.59 13.12
C PRO A 9 -8.56 4.06 12.19
N ILE A 10 -9.82 4.30 12.53
CA ILE A 10 -10.97 3.79 11.78
C ILE A 10 -11.35 4.76 10.64
N ASN A 11 -11.23 6.08 10.86
CA ASN A 11 -11.81 7.08 9.95
C ASN A 11 -10.80 8.00 9.27
N HIS A 12 -9.52 7.93 9.63
CA HIS A 12 -8.53 8.83 9.06
C HIS A 12 -7.84 8.22 7.83
N ILE A 13 -8.31 8.59 6.64
CA ILE A 13 -7.85 8.04 5.35
C ILE A 13 -6.32 8.11 5.22
N GLY A 14 -5.68 9.24 5.57
CA GLY A 14 -4.23 9.35 5.46
C GLY A 14 -3.45 8.35 6.34
N LYS A 15 -4.03 7.94 7.46
CA LYS A 15 -3.43 6.91 8.34
C LYS A 15 -3.58 5.52 7.72
N ILE A 16 -4.78 5.23 7.20
CA ILE A 16 -5.05 3.98 6.49
C ILE A 16 -4.13 3.86 5.27
N TYR A 17 -3.99 4.91 4.46
CA TYR A 17 -3.16 4.89 3.26
C TYR A 17 -1.67 4.75 3.57
N ASN A 18 -1.17 5.36 4.65
CA ASN A 18 0.23 5.16 5.08
C ASN A 18 0.50 3.70 5.52
N LEU A 19 -0.44 3.10 6.25
CA LEU A 19 -0.31 1.71 6.68
C LEU A 19 -0.46 0.74 5.50
N LEU A 20 -1.45 0.99 4.65
CA LEU A 20 -1.73 0.23 3.44
C LEU A 20 -0.54 0.25 2.48
N SER A 21 0.02 1.43 2.19
CA SER A 21 1.20 1.55 1.32
C SER A 21 2.40 0.79 1.88
N THR A 22 2.58 0.81 3.20
CA THR A 22 3.64 0.05 3.87
C THR A 22 3.44 -1.46 3.73
N GLN A 23 2.21 -1.96 3.89
CA GLN A 23 1.92 -3.38 3.72
C GLN A 23 2.07 -3.81 2.25
N MET A 24 1.54 -3.02 1.31
CA MET A 24 1.70 -3.23 -0.12
C MET A 24 3.18 -3.33 -0.51
N SER A 25 4.01 -2.35 -0.10
CA SER A 25 5.46 -2.38 -0.39
C SER A 25 6.12 -3.66 0.13
N ARG A 26 5.84 -4.05 1.38
CA ARG A 26 6.42 -5.26 1.99
C ARG A 26 6.00 -6.52 1.24
N ASP A 27 4.73 -6.61 0.86
CA ASP A 27 4.21 -7.76 0.15
C ASP A 27 4.72 -7.84 -1.29
N ILE A 28 4.87 -6.72 -1.98
CA ILE A 28 5.49 -6.69 -3.33
C ILE A 28 6.92 -7.24 -3.24
N VAL A 29 7.76 -6.74 -2.32
CA VAL A 29 9.14 -7.22 -2.16
C VAL A 29 9.20 -8.70 -1.77
N ARG A 30 8.23 -9.17 -0.98
CA ARG A 30 8.16 -10.57 -0.53
C ARG A 30 7.68 -11.52 -1.62
N GLN A 31 6.70 -11.12 -2.42
CA GLN A 31 6.00 -11.98 -3.38
C GLN A 31 6.58 -11.89 -4.79
N VAL A 32 7.28 -10.81 -5.12
CA VAL A 32 7.90 -10.58 -6.43
C VAL A 32 9.42 -10.59 -6.24
N PRO A 33 10.09 -11.76 -6.33
CA PRO A 33 11.51 -11.90 -5.97
C PRO A 33 12.44 -11.01 -6.79
N ASP A 34 12.01 -10.55 -7.95
CA ASP A 34 12.81 -9.71 -8.84
C ASP A 34 12.71 -8.21 -8.52
N VAL A 35 11.94 -7.83 -7.50
CA VAL A 35 11.93 -6.46 -6.97
C VAL A 35 13.09 -6.30 -5.99
N GLN A 36 13.96 -5.33 -6.24
CA GLN A 36 14.99 -4.92 -5.31
C GLN A 36 14.46 -3.91 -4.29
N ASP A 37 13.68 -2.92 -4.74
CA ASP A 37 13.09 -1.89 -3.89
C ASP A 37 11.77 -1.37 -4.50
N VAL A 38 10.89 -0.83 -3.66
CA VAL A 38 9.59 -0.28 -4.10
C VAL A 38 9.11 0.87 -3.22
N TYR A 39 8.64 1.92 -3.86
CA TYR A 39 8.02 3.08 -3.23
C TYR A 39 6.55 3.17 -3.65
N ILE A 40 5.64 3.03 -2.68
CA ILE A 40 4.20 3.11 -2.90
C ILE A 40 3.67 4.46 -2.41
N ARG A 41 2.89 5.14 -3.25
CA ARG A 41 2.21 6.40 -2.93
C ARG A 41 0.74 6.29 -3.28
N LEU A 42 -0.11 6.56 -2.30
CA LEU A 42 -1.55 6.57 -2.45
C LEU A 42 -2.08 7.99 -2.26
N LEU A 43 -2.94 8.45 -3.17
CA LEU A 43 -3.61 9.74 -3.10
C LEU A 43 -5.12 9.52 -3.10
N SER A 44 -5.81 9.98 -2.07
CA SER A 44 -7.27 9.92 -2.00
C SER A 44 -7.92 11.09 -2.73
N GLN A 45 -9.21 10.95 -3.02
CA GLN A 45 -10.05 12.02 -3.53
C GLN A 45 -11.32 12.13 -2.67
N ILE A 46 -11.71 13.35 -2.32
CA ILE A 46 -12.94 13.61 -1.57
C ILE A 46 -14.14 13.04 -2.36
N GLY A 47 -15.01 12.30 -1.66
CA GLY A 47 -16.20 11.69 -2.26
C GLY A 47 -15.94 10.38 -3.01
N LYS A 48 -14.70 9.86 -3.01
CA LYS A 48 -14.39 8.52 -3.53
C LYS A 48 -14.26 7.49 -2.40
N PRO A 49 -14.67 6.23 -2.66
CA PRO A 49 -14.39 5.11 -1.76
C PRO A 49 -12.89 4.97 -1.47
N ILE A 50 -12.56 4.42 -0.29
CA ILE A 50 -11.16 4.30 0.19
C ILE A 50 -10.35 3.24 -0.56
N ASP A 51 -11.02 2.28 -1.19
CA ASP A 51 -10.47 1.30 -2.14
C ASP A 51 -10.24 1.89 -3.54
N GLN A 52 -10.71 3.12 -3.80
CA GLN A 52 -10.60 3.81 -5.09
C GLN A 52 -9.78 5.11 -4.98
N PRO A 53 -8.46 5.02 -4.75
CA PRO A 53 -7.60 6.20 -4.75
C PRO A 53 -7.62 6.91 -6.10
N LEU A 54 -7.40 8.24 -6.08
CA LEU A 54 -7.15 9.02 -7.29
C LEU A 54 -5.87 8.54 -7.99
N VAL A 55 -4.86 8.20 -7.20
CA VAL A 55 -3.59 7.67 -7.68
C VAL A 55 -3.11 6.58 -6.73
N ALA A 56 -2.78 5.41 -7.29
CA ALA A 56 -1.92 4.41 -6.68
C ALA A 56 -0.66 4.30 -7.54
N SER A 57 0.46 4.83 -7.05
CA SER A 57 1.73 4.86 -7.78
C SER A 57 2.72 3.92 -7.12
N ALA A 58 3.28 3.01 -7.92
CA ALA A 58 4.40 2.17 -7.54
C ALA A 58 5.64 2.56 -8.36
N GLN A 59 6.70 2.96 -7.67
CA GLN A 59 8.02 3.14 -8.26
C GLN A 59 8.86 1.94 -7.87
N ILE A 60 9.25 1.14 -8.86
CA ILE A 60 9.89 -0.16 -8.62
C ILE A 60 11.32 -0.11 -9.16
N ILE A 61 12.26 -0.55 -8.34
CA ILE A 61 13.64 -0.83 -8.73
C ILE A 61 13.74 -2.35 -8.94
N PRO A 62 13.75 -2.85 -10.18
CA PRO A 62 13.93 -4.27 -10.44
C PRO A 62 15.39 -4.69 -10.28
N LYS A 63 15.63 -5.98 -10.02
CA LYS A 63 16.97 -6.57 -10.09
C LYS A 63 17.51 -6.53 -11.52
N GLU A 64 18.83 -6.44 -11.65
CA GLU A 64 19.51 -6.43 -12.95
C GLU A 64 19.14 -7.67 -13.78
N GLY A 65 18.92 -7.47 -15.08
CA GLY A 65 18.54 -8.55 -16.02
C GLY A 65 17.06 -8.96 -15.98
N THR A 66 16.23 -8.32 -15.16
CA THR A 66 14.79 -8.64 -15.04
C THR A 66 13.94 -7.93 -16.09
N SER A 67 12.92 -8.62 -16.60
CA SER A 67 11.85 -7.99 -17.38
C SER A 67 10.96 -7.11 -16.49
N PHE A 68 11.03 -5.79 -16.67
CA PHE A 68 10.16 -4.86 -15.96
C PHE A 68 8.66 -5.12 -16.20
N ALA A 69 8.29 -5.63 -17.38
CA ALA A 69 6.90 -5.94 -17.69
C ALA A 69 6.32 -7.04 -16.78
N HIS A 70 7.13 -8.06 -16.47
CA HIS A 70 6.73 -9.13 -15.55
C HIS A 70 6.61 -8.61 -14.12
N VAL A 71 7.61 -7.86 -13.66
CA VAL A 71 7.58 -7.23 -12.33
C VAL A 71 6.37 -6.33 -12.16
N LYS A 72 6.04 -5.54 -13.20
CA LYS A 72 4.89 -4.66 -13.22
C LYS A 72 3.58 -5.45 -13.03
N SER A 73 3.35 -6.51 -13.81
CA SER A 73 2.11 -7.28 -13.73
C SER A 73 1.93 -7.93 -12.36
N GLU A 74 2.99 -8.50 -11.80
CA GLU A 74 2.92 -9.13 -10.47
C GLU A 74 2.67 -8.08 -9.37
N ALA A 75 3.32 -6.91 -9.45
CA ALA A 75 3.09 -5.83 -8.49
C ALA A 75 1.66 -5.26 -8.58
N GLU A 76 1.09 -5.14 -9.79
CA GLU A 76 -0.30 -4.72 -9.99
C GLU A 76 -1.29 -5.66 -9.28
N VAL A 77 -1.08 -6.98 -9.38
CA VAL A 77 -1.92 -7.97 -8.68
C VAL A 77 -1.89 -7.77 -7.16
N VAL A 78 -0.70 -7.55 -6.57
CA VAL A 78 -0.58 -7.31 -5.12
C VAL A 78 -1.26 -6.00 -4.71
N ILE A 79 -1.14 -4.95 -5.51
CA ILE A 79 -1.77 -3.65 -5.24
C ILE A 79 -3.29 -3.78 -5.28
N ASP A 80 -3.83 -4.44 -6.31
CA ASP A 80 -5.27 -4.63 -6.47
C ASP A 80 -5.88 -5.49 -5.34
N ASP A 81 -5.17 -6.53 -4.89
CA ASP A 81 -5.61 -7.35 -3.74
C ASP A 81 -5.68 -6.51 -2.46
N TRP A 82 -4.65 -5.71 -2.18
CA TRP A 82 -4.64 -4.84 -1.01
C TRP A 82 -5.70 -3.73 -1.06
N LEU A 83 -5.96 -3.14 -2.23
CA LEU A 83 -7.03 -2.15 -2.41
C LEU A 83 -8.41 -2.79 -2.22
N SER A 84 -8.65 -3.95 -2.82
CA SER A 84 -9.91 -4.70 -2.70
C SER A 84 -10.19 -5.14 -1.26
N ASN A 85 -9.14 -5.35 -0.46
CA ASN A 85 -9.21 -5.77 0.93
C ASN A 85 -8.79 -4.67 1.92
N VAL A 86 -8.93 -3.39 1.56
CA VAL A 86 -8.44 -2.25 2.37
C VAL A 86 -8.99 -2.23 3.81
N THR A 87 -10.18 -2.77 4.06
CA THR A 87 -10.78 -2.89 5.40
C THR A 87 -9.93 -3.73 6.36
N LYS A 88 -9.13 -4.65 5.83
CA LYS A 88 -8.17 -5.46 6.60
C LYS A 88 -7.19 -4.59 7.39
N ILE A 89 -6.78 -3.44 6.85
CA ILE A 89 -5.90 -2.50 7.58
C ILE A 89 -6.56 -2.01 8.86
N THR A 90 -7.84 -1.66 8.81
CA THR A 90 -8.59 -1.23 9.99
C THR A 90 -8.68 -2.35 11.02
N GLU A 91 -8.96 -3.59 10.59
CA GLU A 91 -9.01 -4.76 11.48
C GLU A 91 -7.66 -5.04 12.15
N MET A 92 -6.57 -5.02 11.38
CA MET A 92 -5.22 -5.25 11.90
C MET A 92 -4.83 -4.17 12.93
N VAL A 93 -5.22 -2.91 12.72
CA VAL A 93 -4.99 -1.84 13.71
C VAL A 93 -5.82 -2.05 14.98
N ILE A 94 -7.09 -2.45 14.85
CA ILE A 94 -7.96 -2.75 16.01
C ILE A 94 -7.37 -3.89 16.85
N ARG A 95 -6.78 -4.90 16.19
CA ARG A 95 -6.11 -6.04 16.84
C ARG A 95 -4.73 -5.71 17.40
N GLY A 96 -4.19 -4.52 17.13
CA GLY A 96 -2.85 -4.12 17.56
C GLY A 96 -1.72 -4.78 16.75
N GLU A 97 -2.01 -5.32 15.57
CA GLU A 97 -1.04 -6.00 14.70
C GLU A 97 -0.19 -5.01 13.89
N LEU A 98 -0.66 -3.77 13.72
CA LEU A 98 0.05 -2.71 13.02
C LEU A 98 0.45 -1.60 13.98
N ASN A 99 1.77 -1.38 14.11
CA ASN A 99 2.32 -0.21 14.78
C ASN A 99 2.08 1.02 13.92
N THR A 100 1.58 2.08 14.54
CA THR A 100 1.29 3.34 13.83
C THR A 100 2.44 4.33 13.94
N PHE A 101 3.30 4.16 14.94
CA PHE A 101 4.55 4.88 15.25
C PHE A 101 5.22 4.19 16.45
#